data_AF-A0A7W1T231-F1
#
_entry.id   AF-A0A7W1T231-F1
#
_cell.length_a   1.000
_cell.length_b   1.000
_cell.length_c   1.000
_cell.angle_alpha   90.00
_cell.angle_beta   90.00
_cell.angle_gamma   90.00
#
_symmetry.space_group_name_H-M   'P 1'
#
loop_
_entity.id
_entity.type
_entity.pdbx_description
1 polymer ?
#
loop_
_entity_poly.entity_id
_entity_poly.type
_entity_poly.pdbx_seq_one_letter_code
_entity_poly.pdbx_strand_id
1 'polypeptide(L)'
;MARINIEECWWSDPRRSKLIKLVGDEGLADARAIRMWRLAQEFWKSGRGLVPQDIFETLEDWEALIKSRLADLRDDGIYVRGSSQYLEWTIAEREKRARGGKTSAARPRDANGRLLPAEVQVNSSCDPSEASNVQVSGSVSVSGSSEFEEEEPAAEGRSGKFESAEHLLSSLPALTKDTWVGKHGPEAVADAVSEAFAFWATDVRSRAWGAKEWVSRIGASLKFAKMERAAADSKSAKGGAGDICGVAD
;
A
#
# COMPACT_ATOMS: atom_id res chain seq x y z
N MET A 1 1.04 10.51 11.18
CA MET A 1 -0.07 9.57 10.93
C MET A 1 -1.08 9.78 12.04
N ALA A 2 -2.34 10.06 11.74
CA ALA A 2 -3.37 10.17 12.78
C ALA A 2 -3.43 8.83 13.54
N ARG A 3 -3.11 8.85 14.84
CA ARG A 3 -3.35 7.69 15.71
C ARG A 3 -4.86 7.58 15.85
N ILE A 4 -5.37 6.44 15.44
CA ILE A 4 -6.80 6.21 15.37
C ILE A 4 -7.24 5.81 16.78
N ASN A 5 -8.11 6.59 17.42
CA ASN A 5 -8.76 6.24 18.70
C ASN A 5 -9.68 4.99 18.62
N ILE A 6 -9.58 4.19 17.54
CA ILE A 6 -10.22 2.88 17.42
C ILE A 6 -9.75 1.98 18.55
N GLU A 7 -8.49 2.10 18.97
CA GLU A 7 -7.94 1.29 20.06
C GLU A 7 -8.68 1.55 21.37
N GLU A 8 -8.98 2.81 21.72
CA GLU A 8 -9.70 3.13 22.96
C GLU A 8 -11.14 2.57 23.00
N CYS A 9 -11.85 2.64 21.87
CA CYS A 9 -13.19 2.06 21.77
C CYS A 9 -13.17 0.52 21.66
N TRP A 10 -12.09 -0.05 21.12
CA TRP A 10 -11.97 -1.49 20.90
C TRP A 10 -11.97 -2.29 22.20
N TRP A 11 -11.21 -1.83 23.20
CA TRP A 11 -11.09 -2.53 24.49
C TRP A 11 -12.44 -2.64 25.23
N SER A 12 -13.36 -1.71 24.96
CA SER A 12 -14.69 -1.65 25.58
C SER A 12 -15.80 -2.29 24.72
N ASP A 13 -15.51 -2.72 23.48
CA ASP A 13 -16.53 -3.25 22.58
C ASP A 13 -16.92 -4.69 22.95
N PRO A 14 -18.20 -5.01 23.24
CA PRO A 14 -18.64 -6.39 23.53
C PRO A 14 -18.40 -7.38 22.37
N ARG A 15 -18.18 -6.89 21.14
CA ARG A 15 -17.79 -7.71 19.99
C ARG A 15 -16.38 -8.27 20.15
N ARG A 16 -15.48 -7.58 20.84
CA ARG A 16 -14.15 -8.08 21.19
C ARG A 16 -14.27 -9.37 21.99
N SER A 17 -15.05 -9.37 23.08
CA SER A 17 -15.27 -10.57 23.89
C SER A 17 -15.89 -11.73 23.09
N LYS A 18 -16.72 -11.44 22.07
CA LYS A 18 -17.24 -12.47 21.16
C LYS A 18 -16.17 -13.04 20.25
N LEU A 19 -15.30 -12.18 19.70
CA LEU A 19 -14.18 -12.63 18.87
C LEU A 19 -13.20 -13.48 19.69
N ILE A 20 -12.87 -13.06 20.92
CA ILE A 20 -12.01 -13.83 21.83
C ILE A 20 -12.60 -15.22 22.10
N LYS A 21 -13.92 -15.33 22.28
CA LYS A 21 -14.59 -16.64 22.47
C LYS A 21 -14.53 -17.54 21.24
N LEU A 22 -14.52 -16.96 20.03
CA LEU A 22 -14.47 -17.72 18.78
C LEU A 22 -13.04 -18.16 18.44
N VAL A 23 -12.05 -17.31 18.71
CA VAL A 23 -10.63 -17.56 18.41
C VAL A 23 -9.96 -18.39 19.52
N GLY A 24 -10.37 -18.18 20.78
CA GLY A 24 -9.82 -18.85 21.96
C GLY A 24 -8.61 -18.15 22.58
N ASP A 25 -8.02 -17.18 21.89
CA ASP A 25 -6.86 -16.40 22.35
C ASP A 25 -7.13 -14.90 22.17
N GLU A 26 -6.90 -14.14 23.24
CA GLU A 26 -7.12 -12.68 23.28
C GLU A 26 -6.17 -11.91 22.37
N GLY A 27 -4.86 -12.22 22.42
CA GLY A 27 -3.85 -11.54 21.63
C GLY A 27 -3.99 -11.84 20.14
N LEU A 28 -4.36 -13.08 19.79
CA LEU A 28 -4.68 -13.41 18.40
C LEU A 28 -5.92 -12.67 17.92
N ALA A 29 -7.01 -12.66 18.70
CA ALA A 29 -8.23 -11.93 18.35
C ALA A 29 -7.96 -10.44 18.06
N ASP A 30 -7.18 -9.78 18.92
CA ASP A 30 -6.79 -8.38 18.73
C ASP A 30 -5.95 -8.20 17.45
N ALA A 31 -4.95 -9.07 17.23
CA ALA A 31 -4.13 -9.03 16.03
C ALA A 31 -4.94 -9.26 14.73
N ARG A 32 -6.00 -10.09 14.76
CA ARG A 32 -6.93 -10.28 13.64
C ARG A 32 -7.75 -9.02 13.38
N ALA A 33 -8.31 -8.41 14.42
CA ALA A 33 -9.10 -7.18 14.30
C ALA A 33 -8.27 -6.01 13.73
N ILE A 34 -7.03 -5.84 14.21
CA ILE A 34 -6.10 -4.82 13.71
C ILE A 34 -5.77 -5.04 12.23
N ARG A 35 -5.47 -6.29 11.82
CA ARG A 35 -5.21 -6.63 10.41
C ARG A 35 -6.43 -6.37 9.53
N MET A 36 -7.62 -6.72 9.99
CA MET A 36 -8.87 -6.44 9.31
C MET A 36 -9.10 -4.93 9.09
N TRP A 37 -8.89 -4.10 10.13
CA TRP A 37 -9.02 -2.65 10.00
C TRP A 37 -7.96 -2.05 9.08
N ARG A 38 -6.73 -2.58 9.13
CA ARG A 38 -5.67 -2.14 8.21
C ARG A 38 -6.07 -2.39 6.76
N LEU A 39 -6.61 -3.58 6.48
CA LEU A 39 -7.09 -3.95 5.17
C LEU A 39 -8.25 -3.02 4.74
N ALA A 40 -9.22 -2.79 5.62
CA ALA A 40 -10.30 -1.83 5.35
C ALA A 40 -9.77 -0.45 4.97
N GLN A 41 -8.80 0.10 5.72
CA GLN A 41 -8.21 1.41 5.43
C GLN A 41 -7.63 1.51 4.01
N GLU A 42 -7.06 0.44 3.48
CA GLU A 42 -6.50 0.41 2.13
C GLU A 42 -7.59 0.54 1.06
N PHE A 43 -8.73 -0.14 1.23
CA PHE A 43 -9.88 -0.05 0.33
C PHE A 43 -10.69 1.24 0.48
N TRP A 44 -10.67 1.86 1.65
CA TRP A 44 -11.24 3.19 1.83
C TRP A 44 -10.40 4.27 1.15
N LYS A 45 -9.06 4.15 1.14
CA LYS A 45 -8.19 5.05 0.37
C LYS A 45 -8.44 4.97 -1.14
N SER A 46 -8.89 3.84 -1.66
CA SER A 46 -9.26 3.72 -3.08
C SER A 46 -10.67 4.24 -3.39
N GLY A 47 -11.47 4.59 -2.38
CA GLY A 47 -12.79 5.19 -2.52
C GLY A 47 -13.94 4.19 -2.68
N ARG A 48 -13.69 2.87 -2.56
CA ARG A 48 -14.73 1.84 -2.66
C ARG A 48 -15.47 1.62 -1.35
N GLY A 49 -14.81 1.83 -0.21
CA GLY A 49 -15.39 1.67 1.14
C GLY A 49 -15.80 0.24 1.52
N LEU A 50 -15.81 -0.67 0.54
CA LEU A 50 -16.11 -2.08 0.65
C LEU A 50 -14.86 -2.88 0.30
N VAL A 51 -14.62 -3.93 1.07
CA VAL A 51 -13.53 -4.86 0.81
C VAL A 51 -14.06 -5.98 -0.09
N PRO A 52 -13.42 -6.26 -1.25
CA PRO A 52 -13.78 -7.42 -2.07
C PRO A 52 -13.69 -8.72 -1.27
N GLN A 53 -14.68 -9.59 -1.42
CA GLN A 53 -14.76 -10.84 -0.65
C GLN A 53 -13.50 -11.70 -0.80
N ASP A 54 -13.02 -11.90 -2.04
CA ASP A 54 -11.81 -12.68 -2.33
C ASP A 54 -10.59 -12.22 -1.53
N ILE A 55 -10.47 -10.91 -1.31
CA ILE A 55 -9.34 -10.31 -0.58
C ILE A 55 -9.55 -10.43 0.92
N PHE A 56 -10.79 -10.28 1.39
CA PHE A 56 -11.11 -10.44 2.80
C PHE A 56 -10.91 -11.88 3.28
N GLU A 57 -11.23 -12.88 2.45
CA GLU A 57 -11.04 -14.30 2.74
C GLU A 57 -9.56 -14.72 2.86
N THR A 58 -8.63 -13.88 2.39
CA THR A 58 -7.20 -14.07 2.64
C THR A 58 -6.81 -13.84 4.10
N LEU A 59 -7.67 -13.16 4.88
CA LEU A 59 -7.46 -13.01 6.31
C LEU A 59 -7.73 -14.35 7.00
N GLU A 60 -6.81 -14.72 7.88
CA GLU A 60 -7.00 -15.84 8.78
C GLU A 60 -8.22 -15.60 9.70
N ASP A 61 -9.02 -16.63 9.93
CA ASP A 61 -10.24 -16.57 10.77
C ASP A 61 -11.29 -15.55 10.30
N TRP A 62 -11.36 -15.26 9.00
CA TRP A 62 -12.32 -14.29 8.42
C TRP A 62 -13.77 -14.60 8.82
N GLU A 63 -14.15 -15.87 8.95
CA GLU A 63 -15.48 -16.27 9.41
C GLU A 63 -15.79 -15.79 10.84
N ALA A 64 -14.79 -15.81 11.73
CA ALA A 64 -14.96 -15.38 13.11
C ALA A 64 -15.20 -13.85 13.19
N LEU A 65 -14.59 -13.09 12.27
CA LEU A 65 -14.80 -11.65 12.14
C LEU A 65 -16.24 -11.32 11.70
N ILE A 66 -16.83 -12.13 10.81
CA ILE A 66 -18.22 -11.99 10.38
C ILE A 66 -19.17 -12.43 11.51
N LYS A 67 -18.93 -13.61 12.12
CA LYS A 67 -19.76 -14.15 13.22
C LYS A 67 -19.78 -13.23 14.45
N SER A 68 -18.67 -12.55 14.74
CA SER A 68 -18.58 -11.55 15.83
C SER A 68 -19.25 -10.21 15.51
N ARG A 69 -19.78 -10.02 14.29
CA ARG A 69 -20.36 -8.77 13.77
C ARG A 69 -19.37 -7.60 13.71
N LEU A 70 -18.09 -7.90 13.48
CA LEU A 70 -17.08 -6.88 13.16
C LEU A 70 -17.07 -6.56 11.66
N ALA A 71 -17.47 -7.52 10.84
CA ALA A 71 -17.70 -7.36 9.43
C ALA A 71 -19.12 -7.81 9.07
N ASP A 72 -19.76 -7.08 8.17
CA ASP A 72 -21.05 -7.44 7.58
C ASP A 72 -20.84 -7.77 6.09
N LEU A 73 -21.45 -8.85 5.64
CA LEU A 73 -21.50 -9.22 4.22
C LEU A 73 -22.57 -8.36 3.52
N ARG A 74 -22.22 -7.76 2.39
CA ARG A 74 -23.13 -7.04 1.48
C ARG A 74 -22.98 -7.60 0.07
N ASP A 75 -23.91 -7.25 -0.81
CA ASP A 75 -23.95 -7.77 -2.18
C ASP A 75 -22.65 -7.48 -2.97
N ASP A 76 -22.08 -6.29 -2.76
CA ASP A 76 -20.87 -5.83 -3.48
C ASP A 76 -19.55 -6.15 -2.74
N GLY A 77 -19.60 -6.75 -1.54
CA GLY A 77 -18.43 -7.07 -0.74
C GLY A 77 -18.64 -6.94 0.76
N ILE A 78 -17.54 -6.84 1.50
CA ILE A 78 -17.55 -6.90 2.95
C ILE A 78 -17.35 -5.50 3.54
N TYR A 79 -18.30 -5.11 4.39
CA TYR A 79 -18.28 -3.85 5.11
C TYR A 79 -17.73 -4.07 6.53
N VAL A 80 -16.60 -3.43 6.84
CA VAL A 80 -16.00 -3.49 8.17
C VAL A 80 -16.64 -2.43 9.07
N ARG A 81 -17.24 -2.85 10.18
CA ARG A 81 -17.91 -1.95 11.13
C ARG A 81 -16.90 -0.98 11.75
N GLY A 82 -17.35 0.25 11.98
CA GLY A 82 -16.51 1.35 12.48
C GLY A 82 -15.68 2.04 11.39
N SER A 83 -15.44 1.40 10.24
CA SER A 83 -14.60 1.99 9.19
C SER A 83 -15.12 3.34 8.70
N SER A 84 -16.44 3.55 8.57
CA SER A 84 -16.99 4.84 8.13
C SER A 84 -16.70 6.00 9.10
N GLN A 85 -16.91 5.82 10.40
CA GLN A 85 -16.78 6.88 11.42
C GLN A 85 -15.34 7.41 11.51
N TYR A 86 -14.35 6.51 11.46
CA TYR A 86 -12.96 6.90 11.59
C TYR A 86 -12.33 7.34 10.26
N LEU A 87 -12.92 6.96 9.13
CA LEU A 87 -12.38 7.26 7.80
C LEU A 87 -13.04 8.47 7.15
N GLU A 88 -14.15 8.98 7.70
CA GLU A 88 -14.76 10.25 7.30
C GLU A 88 -13.74 11.39 7.35
N TRP A 89 -12.92 11.47 8.40
CA TRP A 89 -11.82 12.43 8.47
C TRP A 89 -10.81 12.26 7.34
N THR A 90 -10.48 11.02 6.96
CA THR A 90 -9.53 10.74 5.88
C THR A 90 -10.07 11.17 4.52
N ILE A 91 -11.38 10.99 4.30
CA ILE A 91 -12.08 11.46 3.10
C ILE A 91 -12.10 13.00 3.08
N ALA A 92 -12.51 13.63 4.18
CA ALA A 92 -12.52 15.09 4.31
C ALA A 92 -11.14 15.69 4.07
N GLU A 93 -10.09 15.08 4.60
CA GLU A 93 -8.71 15.52 4.40
C GLU A 93 -8.26 15.38 2.94
N ARG A 94 -8.66 14.29 2.27
CA ARG A 94 -8.41 14.11 0.84
C ARG A 94 -9.13 15.16 0.00
N GLU A 95 -10.38 15.45 0.31
CA GLU A 95 -11.16 16.48 -0.36
C GLU A 95 -10.56 17.87 -0.15
N LYS A 96 -10.11 18.18 1.07
CA LYS A 96 -9.36 19.41 1.38
C LYS A 96 -8.09 19.52 0.54
N ARG A 97 -7.30 18.44 0.45
CA ARG A 97 -6.10 18.40 -0.41
C ARG A 97 -6.41 18.55 -1.89
N ALA A 98 -7.46 17.88 -2.37
CA ALA A 98 -7.90 18.00 -3.76
C ALA A 98 -8.37 19.42 -4.07
N ARG A 99 -9.12 20.05 -3.15
CA ARG A 99 -9.57 21.44 -3.26
C ARG A 99 -8.39 22.40 -3.24
N GLY A 100 -7.46 22.25 -2.29
CA GLY A 100 -6.24 23.07 -2.20
C GLY A 100 -5.35 22.94 -3.43
N GLY A 101 -5.23 21.74 -4.00
CA GLY A 101 -4.51 21.50 -5.25
C GLY A 101 -5.15 22.23 -6.44
N LYS A 102 -6.48 22.18 -6.57
CA LYS A 102 -7.22 22.92 -7.61
C LYS A 102 -7.07 24.43 -7.44
N THR A 103 -7.20 24.94 -6.21
CA THR A 103 -7.01 26.37 -5.94
C THR A 103 -5.58 26.81 -6.27
N SER A 104 -4.57 26.02 -5.88
CA SER A 104 -3.16 26.31 -6.20
C SER A 104 -2.86 26.27 -7.70
N ALA A 105 -3.47 25.34 -8.43
CA ALA A 105 -3.33 25.23 -9.88
C ALA A 105 -3.98 26.41 -10.63
N ALA A 106 -5.08 26.97 -10.10
CA ALA A 106 -5.76 28.11 -10.68
C ALA A 106 -5.07 29.46 -10.40
N ARG A 107 -4.07 29.52 -9.51
CA ARG A 107 -3.36 30.78 -9.24
C ARG A 107 -2.51 31.15 -10.46
N PRO A 108 -2.55 32.41 -10.89
CA PRO A 108 -1.76 32.84 -12.03
C PRO A 108 -0.28 32.69 -11.71
N ARG A 109 0.46 32.17 -12.69
CA ARG A 109 1.90 31.96 -12.63
C ARG A 109 2.60 32.88 -13.61
N ASP A 110 3.80 33.30 -13.27
CA ASP A 110 4.65 34.02 -14.20
C ASP A 110 5.14 33.10 -15.34
N ALA A 111 5.81 33.68 -16.34
CA ALA A 111 6.40 32.92 -17.44
C ALA A 111 7.46 31.90 -16.99
N ASN A 112 7.97 32.02 -15.76
CA ASN A 112 8.94 31.12 -15.14
C ASN A 112 8.28 30.05 -14.23
N GLY A 113 6.95 29.99 -14.19
CA GLY A 113 6.17 29.01 -13.41
C GLY A 113 6.05 29.31 -11.91
N ARG A 114 6.53 30.47 -11.43
CA ARG A 114 6.40 30.93 -10.04
C ARG A 114 5.02 31.52 -9.81
N LEU A 115 4.48 31.32 -8.60
CA LEU A 115 3.20 31.90 -8.21
C LEU A 115 3.33 33.41 -8.11
N LEU A 116 2.42 34.15 -8.77
CA LEU A 116 2.35 35.59 -8.57
C LEU A 116 1.89 35.87 -7.12
N PRO A 117 2.48 36.88 -6.45
CA PRO A 117 2.01 37.29 -5.14
C PRO A 117 0.52 37.60 -5.22
N ALA A 118 -0.26 37.14 -4.24
CA ALA A 118 -1.66 37.51 -4.17
C ALA A 118 -1.71 39.04 -4.15
N GLU A 119 -2.33 39.62 -5.17
CA GLU A 119 -2.58 41.05 -5.21
C GLU A 119 -3.38 41.34 -3.93
N VAL A 120 -2.72 41.97 -2.96
CA VAL A 120 -3.35 42.35 -1.70
C VAL A 120 -4.39 43.36 -2.13
N GLN A 121 -5.64 42.92 -2.22
CA GLN A 121 -6.78 43.83 -2.34
C GLN A 121 -6.80 44.63 -1.03
N VAL A 122 -6.05 45.73 -1.04
CA VAL A 122 -6.20 46.80 -0.07
C VAL A 122 -7.56 47.38 -0.39
N ASN A 123 -8.60 46.80 0.20
CA ASN A 123 -9.91 47.40 0.26
C ASN A 123 -9.77 48.63 1.16
N SER A 124 -9.26 49.70 0.56
CA SER A 124 -9.21 51.04 1.11
C SER A 124 -10.63 51.60 1.13
N SER A 125 -11.53 51.02 1.94
CA SER A 125 -12.73 51.71 2.38
C SER A 125 -12.35 52.58 3.57
N CYS A 126 -11.77 53.74 3.26
CA CYS A 126 -11.67 54.85 4.18
C CYS A 126 -13.07 55.46 4.34
N ASP A 127 -13.83 54.98 5.32
CA ASP A 127 -14.89 55.78 5.94
C ASP A 127 -14.38 56.28 7.30
N PRO A 128 -14.10 57.59 7.46
CA PRO A 128 -13.72 58.16 8.75
C PRO A 128 -14.97 58.71 9.45
N SER A 129 -15.53 57.96 10.40
CA SER A 129 -16.38 58.36 11.54
C SER A 129 -16.86 57.06 12.18
N GLU A 130 -16.73 56.74 13.46
CA GLU A 130 -16.94 57.55 14.65
C GLU A 130 -16.31 56.78 15.83
N ALA A 131 -15.78 57.51 16.81
CA ALA A 131 -15.05 56.96 17.94
C ALA A 131 -15.91 56.06 18.84
N SER A 132 -15.38 54.90 19.24
CA SER A 132 -15.75 54.31 20.53
C SER A 132 -14.65 53.42 21.10
N ASN A 133 -13.97 54.04 22.06
CA ASN A 133 -13.29 53.52 23.24
C ASN A 133 -13.58 52.03 23.58
N VAL A 134 -12.57 51.15 23.47
CA VAL A 134 -12.55 49.86 24.19
C VAL A 134 -11.16 49.61 24.76
N GLN A 135 -11.15 49.40 26.08
CA GLN A 135 -10.01 49.20 26.95
C GLN A 135 -9.09 48.05 26.51
N VAL A 136 -7.80 48.35 26.59
CA VAL A 136 -6.69 47.41 26.55
C VAL A 136 -6.70 46.55 27.81
N SER A 137 -6.77 45.23 27.61
CA SER A 137 -6.35 44.20 28.56
C SER A 137 -5.61 43.16 27.71
N GLY A 138 -4.29 43.16 27.66
CA GLY A 138 -3.45 42.66 28.74
C GLY A 138 -2.91 41.29 28.31
N SER A 139 -2.06 41.27 27.27
CA SER A 139 -1.40 40.05 26.79
C SER A 139 -0.02 39.93 27.44
N VAL A 140 0.07 39.06 28.44
CA VAL A 140 1.32 38.62 29.07
C VAL A 140 2.06 37.71 28.10
N SER A 141 3.19 38.18 27.60
CA SER A 141 4.16 37.37 26.86
C SER A 141 5.00 36.59 27.87
N VAL A 142 4.79 35.28 27.97
CA VAL A 142 5.74 34.36 28.61
C VAL A 142 6.52 33.67 27.50
N SER A 143 7.73 34.17 27.26
CA SER A 143 8.79 33.46 26.56
C SER A 143 9.42 32.47 27.54
N GLY A 144 8.96 31.23 27.51
CA GLY A 144 9.62 30.11 28.16
C GLY A 144 10.51 29.39 27.15
N SER A 145 11.78 29.79 27.06
CA SER A 145 12.82 28.98 26.43
C SER A 145 13.18 27.86 27.41
N SER A 146 12.67 26.65 27.17
CA SER A 146 13.23 25.44 27.77
C SER A 146 14.24 24.86 26.79
N GLU A 147 15.52 25.09 27.07
CA GLU A 147 16.61 24.25 26.58
C GLU A 147 16.35 22.83 27.08
N PHE A 148 15.89 21.98 26.16
CA PHE A 148 15.92 20.54 26.33
C PHE A 148 17.13 20.05 25.53
N GLU A 149 18.18 19.64 26.25
CA GLU A 149 19.30 18.92 25.66
C GLU A 149 18.78 17.57 25.14
N GLU A 150 18.50 17.50 23.84
CA GLU A 150 18.37 16.24 23.12
C GLU A 150 19.77 15.61 23.03
N GLU A 151 20.02 14.66 23.92
CA GLU A 151 21.09 13.68 23.78
C GLU A 151 20.84 12.91 22.47
N GLU A 152 21.59 13.21 21.41
CA GLU A 152 21.61 12.42 20.19
C GLU A 152 22.15 11.01 20.50
N PRO A 153 21.36 9.93 20.32
CA PRO A 153 21.95 8.62 20.22
C PRO A 153 22.68 8.54 18.89
N ALA A 154 24.01 8.48 18.96
CA ALA A 154 24.90 8.22 17.84
C ALA A 154 24.30 7.17 16.89
N ALA A 155 23.94 7.61 15.69
CA ALA A 155 23.54 6.73 14.61
C ALA A 155 24.77 5.93 14.17
N GLU A 156 24.98 4.78 14.81
CA GLU A 156 25.89 3.76 14.31
C GLU A 156 25.44 3.39 12.90
N GLY A 157 26.26 3.80 11.93
CA GLY A 157 26.10 3.50 10.52
C GLY A 157 26.00 2.00 10.31
N ARG A 158 24.76 1.52 10.19
CA ARG A 158 24.46 0.18 9.68
C ARG A 158 24.73 0.19 8.18
N SER A 159 26.00 0.14 7.83
CA SER A 159 26.45 -0.28 6.50
C SER A 159 25.98 -1.71 6.31
N GLY A 160 24.77 -1.86 5.77
CA GLY A 160 24.29 -3.14 5.30
C GLY A 160 25.28 -3.60 4.23
N LYS A 161 26.16 -4.54 4.59
CA LYS A 161 26.89 -5.36 3.63
C LYS A 161 25.86 -5.85 2.63
N PHE A 162 25.90 -5.32 1.41
CA PHE A 162 25.21 -5.91 0.28
C PHE A 162 25.75 -7.34 0.19
N GLU A 163 24.92 -8.31 0.55
CA GLU A 163 25.24 -9.71 0.33
C GLU A 163 25.51 -9.85 -1.18
N SER A 164 26.69 -10.39 -1.52
CA SER A 164 27.09 -10.63 -2.91
C SER A 164 25.98 -11.37 -3.64
N ALA A 165 25.77 -11.08 -4.93
CA ALA A 165 24.73 -11.72 -5.76
C ALA A 165 24.76 -13.25 -5.69
N GLU A 166 25.93 -13.83 -5.40
CA GLU A 166 26.12 -15.27 -5.19
C GLU A 166 25.40 -15.82 -3.95
N HIS A 167 25.25 -15.02 -2.89
CA HIS A 167 24.56 -15.38 -1.66
C HIS A 167 23.03 -15.35 -1.82
N LEU A 168 22.50 -14.47 -2.68
CA LEU A 168 21.07 -14.49 -3.03
C LEU A 168 20.74 -15.71 -3.90
N LEU A 169 21.64 -16.12 -4.80
CA LEU A 169 21.47 -17.31 -5.64
C LEU A 169 21.59 -18.63 -4.87
N SER A 170 22.23 -18.65 -3.70
CA SER A 170 22.27 -19.82 -2.81
C SER A 170 21.02 -19.97 -1.94
N SER A 171 20.23 -18.90 -1.78
CA SER A 171 18.97 -18.90 -1.01
C SER A 171 17.75 -19.41 -1.79
N LEU A 172 17.88 -19.62 -3.11
CA LEU A 172 16.84 -20.22 -3.93
C LEU A 172 16.68 -21.70 -3.56
N PRO A 173 15.44 -22.21 -3.43
CA PRO A 173 15.22 -23.62 -3.11
C PRO A 173 15.92 -24.51 -4.13
N ALA A 174 16.80 -25.39 -3.63
CA ALA A 174 17.67 -26.25 -4.44
C ALA A 174 16.92 -27.02 -5.55
N LEU A 175 15.65 -27.35 -5.29
CA LEU A 175 14.78 -28.07 -6.23
C LEU A 175 14.54 -27.37 -7.58
N THR A 176 14.60 -26.03 -7.61
CA THR A 176 14.35 -25.25 -8.85
C THR A 176 15.61 -24.96 -9.66
N LYS A 177 16.79 -25.02 -9.06
CA LYS A 177 18.04 -24.64 -9.73
C LYS A 177 18.48 -25.74 -10.71
N ASP A 178 18.53 -26.99 -10.23
CA ASP A 178 19.04 -28.11 -11.02
C ASP A 178 18.13 -28.49 -12.19
N THR A 179 16.80 -28.39 -11.99
CA THR A 179 15.81 -28.69 -13.03
C THR A 179 15.77 -27.63 -14.14
N TRP A 180 16.18 -26.40 -13.86
CA TRP A 180 16.16 -25.31 -14.83
C TRP A 180 17.50 -25.19 -15.56
N VAL A 181 18.62 -25.28 -14.83
CA VAL A 181 19.98 -25.32 -15.41
C VAL A 181 20.15 -26.52 -16.35
N GLY A 182 19.60 -27.69 -15.99
CA GLY A 182 19.64 -28.87 -16.85
C GLY A 182 18.85 -28.73 -18.17
N LYS A 183 17.85 -27.85 -18.24
CA LYS A 183 17.01 -27.66 -19.44
C LYS A 183 17.46 -26.52 -20.34
N HIS A 184 18.05 -25.47 -19.78
CA HIS A 184 18.36 -24.24 -20.51
C HIS A 184 19.86 -23.94 -20.59
N GLY A 185 20.70 -24.70 -19.89
CA GLY A 185 22.13 -24.43 -19.78
C GLY A 185 22.43 -23.27 -18.81
N PRO A 186 23.62 -23.23 -18.23
CA PRO A 186 23.96 -22.23 -17.21
C PRO A 186 23.99 -20.79 -17.74
N GLU A 187 24.34 -20.60 -19.01
CA GLU A 187 24.42 -19.26 -19.65
C GLU A 187 23.03 -18.61 -19.81
N ALA A 188 22.04 -19.36 -20.29
CA ALA A 188 20.67 -18.83 -20.46
C ALA A 188 20.01 -18.46 -19.11
N VAL A 189 20.39 -19.15 -18.03
CA VAL A 189 19.93 -18.80 -16.68
C VAL A 189 20.60 -17.53 -16.18
N ALA A 190 21.89 -17.33 -16.47
CA ALA A 190 22.61 -16.11 -16.12
C ALA A 190 22.05 -14.89 -16.84
N ASP A 191 21.75 -14.99 -18.13
CA ASP A 191 21.17 -13.89 -18.92
C ASP A 191 19.77 -13.51 -18.41
N ALA A 192 18.90 -14.50 -18.16
CA ALA A 192 17.55 -14.23 -17.64
C ALA A 192 17.57 -13.57 -16.25
N VAL A 193 18.51 -13.94 -15.38
CA VAL A 193 18.68 -13.31 -14.06
C VAL A 193 19.23 -11.89 -14.22
N SER A 194 20.16 -11.67 -15.14
CA SER A 194 20.74 -10.36 -15.43
C SER A 194 19.68 -9.37 -15.96
N GLU A 195 18.84 -9.80 -16.90
CA GLU A 195 17.73 -8.99 -17.43
C GLU A 195 16.69 -8.66 -16.34
N ALA A 196 16.31 -9.64 -15.51
CA ALA A 196 15.39 -9.41 -14.40
C ALA A 196 15.95 -8.43 -13.36
N PHE A 197 17.26 -8.48 -13.11
CA PHE A 197 17.94 -7.56 -12.20
C PHE A 197 18.05 -6.15 -12.79
N ALA A 198 18.38 -6.01 -14.08
CA ALA A 198 18.41 -4.73 -14.77
C ALA A 198 17.03 -4.04 -14.79
N PHE A 199 15.96 -4.83 -14.98
CA PHE A 199 14.58 -4.35 -14.88
C PHE A 199 14.23 -3.89 -13.45
N TRP A 200 14.65 -4.64 -12.42
CA TRP A 200 14.46 -4.25 -11.02
C TRP A 200 15.20 -2.96 -10.65
N ALA A 201 16.44 -2.80 -11.12
CA ALA A 201 17.26 -1.63 -10.83
C ALA A 201 16.70 -0.33 -11.43
N THR A 202 15.96 -0.43 -12.54
CA THR A 202 15.41 0.71 -13.30
C THR A 202 13.97 1.06 -12.91
N ASP A 203 13.18 0.14 -12.37
CA ASP A 203 11.81 0.42 -11.92
C ASP A 203 11.79 1.02 -10.50
N VAL A 204 11.46 2.31 -10.42
CA VAL A 204 11.35 3.10 -9.18
C VAL A 204 10.30 2.52 -8.21
N ARG A 205 9.30 1.77 -8.69
CA ARG A 205 8.30 1.11 -7.83
C ARG A 205 8.83 -0.15 -7.14
N SER A 206 9.90 -0.74 -7.66
CA SER A 206 10.50 -1.99 -7.17
C SER A 206 11.33 -1.83 -5.89
N ARG A 207 11.72 -0.59 -5.55
CA ARG A 207 12.46 -0.27 -4.32
C ARG A 207 11.61 -0.35 -3.05
N ALA A 208 10.29 -0.45 -3.18
CA ALA A 208 9.36 -0.58 -2.07
C ALA A 208 9.14 -2.04 -1.62
N TRP A 209 9.62 -3.03 -2.38
CA TRP A 209 9.41 -4.45 -2.07
C TRP A 209 10.64 -5.03 -1.36
N GLY A 210 10.41 -5.79 -0.30
CA GLY A 210 11.47 -6.55 0.35
C GLY A 210 11.97 -7.68 -0.57
N ALA A 211 13.25 -8.04 -0.48
CA ALA A 211 13.88 -9.06 -1.34
C ALA A 211 13.10 -10.39 -1.40
N LYS A 212 12.46 -10.80 -0.29
CA LYS A 212 11.63 -12.02 -0.23
C LYS A 212 10.38 -11.96 -1.10
N GLU A 213 9.75 -10.79 -1.17
CA GLU A 213 8.52 -10.58 -1.94
C GLU A 213 8.83 -10.51 -3.44
N TRP A 214 9.98 -9.92 -3.80
CA TRP A 214 10.50 -9.91 -5.17
C TRP A 214 10.81 -11.32 -5.69
N VAL A 215 11.52 -12.14 -4.90
CA VAL A 215 11.82 -13.54 -5.26
C VAL A 215 10.54 -14.36 -5.47
N SER A 216 9.52 -14.19 -4.61
CA SER A 216 8.22 -14.86 -4.79
C SER A 216 7.53 -14.47 -6.11
N ARG A 217 7.59 -13.19 -6.50
CA ARG A 217 6.95 -12.73 -7.75
C ARG A 217 7.70 -13.16 -9.00
N ILE A 218 9.03 -13.24 -8.96
CA ILE A 218 9.81 -13.83 -10.06
C ILE A 218 9.46 -15.31 -10.20
N GLY A 219 9.38 -16.04 -9.09
CA GLY A 219 8.93 -17.43 -9.10
C GLY A 219 7.53 -17.59 -9.72
N ALA A 220 6.60 -16.67 -9.45
CA ALA A 220 5.27 -16.68 -10.05
C ALA A 220 5.28 -16.33 -11.55
N SER A 221 6.06 -15.33 -11.96
CA SER A 221 6.19 -14.91 -13.37
C SER A 221 6.81 -16.02 -14.24
N LEU A 222 7.85 -16.69 -13.74
CA LEU A 222 8.48 -17.83 -14.41
C LEU A 222 7.52 -19.02 -14.57
N LYS A 223 6.64 -19.27 -13.60
CA LYS A 223 5.58 -20.29 -13.72
C LYS A 223 4.59 -19.93 -14.83
N PHE A 224 4.26 -18.65 -14.98
CA PHE A 224 3.36 -18.16 -16.01
C PHE A 224 3.96 -18.31 -17.42
N ALA A 225 5.23 -17.90 -17.60
CA ALA A 225 5.95 -18.09 -18.86
C ALA A 225 6.08 -19.58 -19.25
N LYS A 226 6.24 -20.47 -18.27
CA LYS A 226 6.24 -21.92 -18.49
C LYS A 226 4.88 -22.44 -18.98
N MET A 227 3.77 -21.92 -18.46
CA MET A 227 2.42 -22.30 -18.90
C MET A 227 2.13 -21.83 -20.33
N GLU A 228 2.54 -20.60 -20.70
CA GLU A 228 2.36 -20.10 -22.07
C GLU A 228 3.16 -20.89 -23.11
N ARG A 229 4.40 -21.28 -22.80
CA ARG A 229 5.19 -22.15 -23.70
C ARG A 229 4.59 -23.55 -23.84
N ALA A 230 4.12 -24.16 -22.74
CA ALA A 230 3.44 -25.44 -22.80
C ALA A 230 2.14 -25.37 -23.63
N ALA A 231 1.42 -24.25 -23.57
CA ALA A 231 0.25 -24.02 -24.41
C ALA A 231 0.61 -23.86 -25.90
N ALA A 232 1.72 -23.18 -26.22
CA ALA A 232 2.21 -23.04 -27.58
C ALA A 232 2.64 -24.38 -28.20
N ASP A 233 3.36 -25.22 -27.44
CA ASP A 233 3.81 -26.54 -27.92
C ASP A 233 2.63 -27.50 -28.17
N SER A 234 1.57 -27.41 -27.35
CA SER A 234 0.36 -28.22 -27.54
C SER A 234 -0.42 -27.89 -28.81
N LYS A 235 -0.28 -26.65 -29.34
CA LYS A 235 -0.90 -26.23 -30.60
C LYS A 235 -0.10 -26.69 -31.81
N SER A 236 1.23 -26.79 -31.69
CA SER A 236 2.10 -27.29 -32.76
C SER A 236 1.88 -28.78 -33.04
N ALA A 237 1.62 -29.58 -32.00
CA ALA A 237 1.45 -31.04 -32.14
C ALA A 237 0.15 -31.48 -32.85
N LYS A 238 -0.85 -30.60 -33.02
CA LYS A 238 -2.14 -30.96 -33.66
C LYS A 238 -2.24 -30.62 -35.15
N GLY A 239 -1.22 -30.00 -35.75
CA GLY A 239 -1.25 -29.56 -37.15
C GLY A 239 -0.67 -30.53 -38.20
N GLY A 240 -0.20 -31.71 -37.80
CA GLY A 240 0.65 -32.57 -38.66
C GLY A 240 0.00 -33.82 -39.27
N ALA A 241 -1.32 -33.98 -39.22
CA ALA A 241 -2.03 -35.13 -39.81
C ALA A 241 -2.89 -34.68 -40.99
N GLY A 242 -2.25 -34.27 -42.09
CA GLY A 242 -2.90 -33.88 -43.33
C GLY A 242 -2.42 -34.74 -44.50
N ASP A 243 -3.29 -35.66 -44.90
CA ASP A 243 -3.47 -36.22 -46.26
C ASP A 243 -2.25 -36.67 -47.06
N ILE A 244 -1.96 -37.97 -46.94
CA ILE A 244 -1.34 -38.78 -47.99
C ILE A 244 -2.43 -39.71 -48.55
N CYS A 245 -3.37 -39.16 -49.32
CA CYS A 245 -4.24 -39.96 -50.18
C CYS A 245 -3.50 -40.21 -51.50
N GLY A 246 -3.05 -41.44 -51.68
CA GLY A 246 -2.33 -41.91 -52.86
C GLY A 246 -3.19 -41.84 -54.12
N VAL A 247 -2.57 -41.34 -55.19
CA VAL A 247 -3.00 -41.53 -56.58
C VAL A 247 -2.28 -42.78 -57.07
N ALA A 248 -3.05 -43.79 -57.49
CA ALA A 248 -2.55 -44.95 -58.20
C ALA A 248 -3.29 -45.03 -59.54
N ASP A 249 -2.53 -44.97 -60.62
CA ASP A 249 -2.88 -45.43 -61.98
C ASP A 249 -2.22 -46.79 -62.23
#